data_AF-A0A1Y0H5K4-F1
#
_entry.id   AF-A0A1Y0H5K4-F1
#
_cell.length_a   1.000
_cell.length_b   1.000
_cell.length_c   1.000
_cell.angle_alpha   90.00
_cell.angle_beta   90.00
_cell.angle_gamma   90.00
#
_symmetry.space_group_name_H-M   'P 1'
#
loop_
_entity.id
_entity.type
_entity.pdbx_description
1 polymer ?
#
loop_
_entity_poly.entity_id
_entity_poly.type
_entity_poly.pdbx_seq_one_letter_code
_entity_poly.pdbx_strand_id
1 'polypeptide(L)'
;MQVKTLLMLAALSLAAASQAQYLLIPNSGRDQVWQVSAFDGSIISQNFIQDTSLDLPLHAISSGRGTIFVSDQNLDAVREYDMNGTLLGVVAGPAQGLDNIRGIAVRNGELYVTVSAGSFANTIQKFNLTTNQQSTWATLPSGSASPWFIYFRDNDVLVSESSGDDIVRYDLNGTFLNRFYNSPGSNDLNFPQQITESAVGDVYVAGFSLPTALYKFDANGTKTGTFPVNTGLRGIYELGNGKFLWTAGTRFGTFDPATNQFTDIVNDLPSGSFRYISYVPAVPEPATMTVMGLGLLAMLRRRNRQRG
;
A
#
# COMPACT_ATOMS: atom_id res chain seq x y z
N MET A 1 3.35 -44.87 -43.13
CA MET A 1 4.33 -44.57 -42.06
C MET A 1 4.81 -43.13 -42.28
N GLN A 2 4.12 -42.10 -41.79
CA GLN A 2 4.16 -41.57 -40.40
C GLN A 2 5.61 -41.20 -40.01
N VAL A 3 6.00 -39.96 -39.68
CA VAL A 3 5.27 -38.76 -39.23
C VAL A 3 6.01 -37.50 -39.74
N LYS A 4 5.36 -36.74 -40.62
CA LYS A 4 5.47 -35.26 -40.62
C LYS A 4 4.54 -34.78 -39.52
N THR A 5 4.99 -33.90 -38.62
CA THR A 5 4.24 -32.89 -37.81
C THR A 5 4.98 -32.66 -36.50
N LEU A 6 5.66 -31.52 -36.35
CA LEU A 6 5.68 -30.65 -35.14
C LEU A 6 6.82 -29.61 -35.30
N LEU A 7 6.58 -28.56 -36.07
CA LEU A 7 7.39 -27.33 -35.96
C LEU A 7 6.56 -26.05 -36.21
N MET A 8 5.24 -26.18 -36.23
CA MET A 8 4.31 -25.05 -36.19
C MET A 8 3.46 -25.16 -34.92
N LEU A 9 4.03 -24.78 -33.78
CA LEU A 9 3.26 -24.28 -32.62
C LEU A 9 4.16 -23.59 -31.57
N ALA A 10 5.20 -22.86 -32.00
CA ALA A 10 6.01 -22.02 -31.10
C ALA A 10 5.84 -20.51 -31.40
N ALA A 11 4.82 -20.14 -32.17
CA ALA A 11 4.53 -18.75 -32.56
C ALA A 11 3.10 -18.29 -32.23
N LEU A 12 2.34 -19.05 -31.45
CA LEU A 12 1.05 -18.62 -30.89
C LEU A 12 1.06 -18.83 -29.36
N SER A 13 1.56 -17.81 -28.66
CA SER A 13 1.32 -17.44 -27.25
C SER A 13 2.57 -16.87 -26.56
N LEU A 14 3.41 -16.13 -27.28
CA LEU A 14 4.27 -15.10 -26.65
C LEU A 14 3.51 -13.77 -26.43
N ALA A 15 2.18 -13.79 -26.48
CA ALA A 15 1.40 -13.07 -25.49
C ALA A 15 1.48 -13.86 -24.17
N ALA A 16 2.70 -14.03 -23.65
CA ALA A 16 2.83 -14.10 -22.22
C ALA A 16 2.21 -12.78 -21.77
N ALA A 17 1.00 -12.85 -21.20
CA ALA A 17 0.49 -11.75 -20.41
C ALA A 17 1.62 -11.46 -19.42
N SER A 18 2.43 -10.43 -19.69
CA SER A 18 3.24 -9.83 -18.66
C SER A 18 2.20 -9.46 -17.63
N GLN A 19 2.12 -10.23 -16.55
CA GLN A 19 1.25 -9.86 -15.45
C GLN A 19 1.80 -8.52 -14.99
N ALA A 20 1.14 -7.44 -15.41
CA ALA A 20 1.61 -6.11 -15.11
C ALA A 20 1.54 -6.00 -13.59
N GLN A 21 2.70 -5.84 -12.96
CA GLN A 21 2.73 -5.40 -11.59
C GLN A 21 2.09 -4.00 -11.56
N TYR A 22 1.04 -3.83 -10.78
CA TYR A 22 0.29 -2.58 -10.74
C TYR A 22 0.20 -2.05 -9.33
N LEU A 23 -0.03 -0.75 -9.25
CA LEU A 23 -0.35 -0.05 -8.02
C LEU A 23 -1.84 0.26 -8.02
N LEU A 24 -2.44 0.19 -6.84
CA LEU A 24 -3.79 0.63 -6.59
C LEU A 24 -3.78 2.03 -5.98
N ILE A 25 -4.69 2.88 -6.44
CA ILE A 25 -4.88 4.24 -5.94
C ILE A 25 -6.38 4.48 -5.76
N PRO A 26 -6.90 4.52 -4.53
CA PRO A 26 -8.26 4.96 -4.29
C PRO A 26 -8.45 6.41 -4.74
N ASN A 27 -9.53 6.65 -5.46
CA ASN A 27 -10.03 7.98 -5.79
C ASN A 27 -11.30 8.20 -4.99
N SER A 28 -11.13 8.77 -3.80
CA SER A 28 -12.18 8.87 -2.81
C SER A 28 -13.26 9.92 -3.14
N GLY A 29 -13.06 10.73 -4.18
CA GLY A 29 -14.05 11.72 -4.62
C GLY A 29 -14.96 11.19 -5.71
N ARG A 30 -14.71 9.94 -6.15
CA ARG A 30 -15.48 9.24 -7.18
C ARG A 30 -15.88 7.83 -6.77
N ASP A 31 -15.54 7.40 -5.57
CA ASP A 31 -15.86 6.07 -5.01
C ASP A 31 -15.31 4.91 -5.87
N GLN A 32 -14.02 5.04 -6.23
CA GLN A 32 -13.33 4.09 -7.12
C GLN A 32 -11.92 3.76 -6.65
N VAL A 33 -11.36 2.68 -7.19
CA VAL A 33 -9.92 2.39 -7.13
C VAL A 33 -9.37 2.30 -8.55
N TRP A 34 -8.29 3.02 -8.80
CA TRP A 34 -7.57 3.03 -10.07
C TRP A 34 -6.40 2.04 -10.02
N GLN A 35 -6.01 1.54 -11.19
CA GLN A 35 -4.78 0.80 -11.43
C GLN A 35 -3.81 1.62 -12.28
N VAL A 36 -2.56 1.67 -11.84
CA VAL A 36 -1.45 2.25 -12.61
C VAL A 36 -0.27 1.29 -12.65
N SER A 37 0.59 1.44 -13.66
CA SER A 37 1.83 0.69 -13.80
C SER A 37 2.76 0.92 -12.62
N ALA A 38 3.26 -0.15 -12.00
CA ALA A 38 4.27 -0.06 -10.95
C ALA A 38 5.66 0.37 -11.47
N PHE A 39 5.86 0.38 -12.80
CA PHE A 39 7.14 0.77 -13.39
C PHE A 39 7.24 2.28 -13.62
N ASP A 40 6.18 2.93 -14.07
CA ASP A 40 6.21 4.33 -14.51
C ASP A 40 4.98 5.17 -14.11
N GLY A 41 4.00 4.58 -13.43
CA GLY A 41 2.78 5.27 -13.02
C GLY A 41 1.75 5.49 -14.14
N SER A 42 1.99 4.97 -15.36
CA SER A 42 1.03 5.06 -16.46
C SER A 42 -0.31 4.40 -16.10
N ILE A 43 -1.41 4.99 -16.54
CA ILE A 43 -2.77 4.52 -16.19
C ILE A 43 -3.06 3.19 -16.89
N ILE A 44 -3.46 2.18 -16.13
CA ILE A 44 -3.92 0.88 -16.64
C ILE A 44 -5.46 0.84 -16.66
N SER A 45 -6.10 1.21 -15.54
CA SER A 45 -7.55 1.26 -15.41
C SER A 45 -7.98 2.36 -14.45
N GLN A 46 -9.04 3.09 -14.80
CA GLN A 46 -9.65 4.10 -13.94
C GLN A 46 -10.85 3.55 -13.15
N ASN A 47 -11.24 2.30 -13.39
CA ASN A 47 -12.43 1.69 -12.80
C ASN A 47 -12.12 0.24 -12.40
N PHE A 48 -10.99 0.00 -11.72
CA PHE A 48 -10.65 -1.35 -11.30
C PHE A 48 -11.62 -1.87 -10.23
N ILE A 49 -11.84 -1.08 -9.19
CA ILE A 49 -13.00 -1.23 -8.30
C ILE A 49 -13.90 -0.04 -8.55
N GLN A 50 -15.15 -0.32 -8.90
CA GLN A 50 -16.21 0.67 -9.02
C GLN A 50 -17.36 0.21 -8.14
N ASP A 51 -17.48 0.81 -6.96
CA ASP A 51 -18.49 0.47 -5.97
C ASP A 51 -19.05 1.77 -5.40
N THR A 52 -20.26 2.13 -5.83
CA THR A 52 -20.94 3.36 -5.39
C THR A 52 -21.36 3.33 -3.92
N SER A 53 -21.13 2.22 -3.22
CA SER A 53 -21.32 2.13 -1.77
C SER A 53 -20.05 2.39 -0.97
N LEU A 54 -18.90 2.63 -1.61
CA LEU A 54 -17.74 3.25 -0.97
C LEU A 54 -18.06 4.70 -0.62
N ASP A 55 -17.43 5.20 0.43
CA ASP A 55 -17.58 6.57 0.91
C ASP A 55 -16.29 7.01 1.61
N LEU A 56 -15.44 7.74 0.90
CA LEU A 56 -14.10 8.10 1.36
C LEU A 56 -13.10 6.91 1.49
N PRO A 57 -12.95 6.05 0.45
CA PRO A 57 -11.92 5.01 0.45
C PRO A 57 -10.52 5.61 0.49
N LEU A 58 -9.65 5.13 1.40
CA LEU A 58 -8.31 5.70 1.62
C LEU A 58 -7.16 4.81 1.17
N HIS A 59 -7.25 3.50 1.38
CA HIS A 59 -6.15 2.59 1.06
C HIS A 59 -6.66 1.29 0.44
N ALA A 60 -6.13 0.90 -0.71
CA ALA A 60 -6.41 -0.39 -1.34
C ALA A 60 -5.12 -1.23 -1.39
N ILE A 61 -5.11 -2.40 -0.76
CA ILE A 61 -3.93 -3.29 -0.64
C ILE A 61 -4.25 -4.73 -1.05
N SER A 62 -3.24 -5.50 -1.43
CA SER A 62 -3.40 -6.95 -1.54
C SER A 62 -3.70 -7.55 -0.17
N SER A 63 -4.67 -8.45 -0.10
CA SER A 63 -4.96 -9.22 1.12
C SER A 63 -3.93 -10.31 1.41
N GLY A 64 -3.03 -10.61 0.46
CA GLY A 64 -2.16 -11.78 0.48
C GLY A 64 -2.89 -13.11 0.20
N ARG A 65 -4.18 -13.09 -0.12
CA ARG A 65 -5.03 -14.27 -0.36
C ARG A 65 -5.68 -14.29 -1.75
N GLY A 66 -5.16 -13.49 -2.69
CA GLY A 66 -5.75 -13.34 -4.03
C GLY A 66 -7.01 -12.47 -4.05
N THR A 67 -7.11 -11.51 -3.13
CA THR A 67 -8.19 -10.50 -3.04
C THR A 67 -7.58 -9.14 -2.69
N ILE A 68 -8.40 -8.10 -2.72
CA ILE A 68 -8.02 -6.73 -2.39
C ILE A 68 -8.78 -6.27 -1.15
N PHE A 69 -8.08 -5.69 -0.18
CA PHE A 69 -8.70 -4.97 0.92
C PHE A 69 -8.74 -3.48 0.62
N VAL A 70 -9.87 -2.85 0.90
CA VAL A 70 -10.04 -1.39 0.81
C VAL A 70 -10.47 -0.87 2.18
N SER A 71 -9.68 0.02 2.76
CA SER A 71 -10.11 0.79 3.93
C SER A 71 -10.95 1.97 3.51
N ASP A 72 -12.02 2.17 4.25
CA ASP A 72 -13.00 3.21 4.01
C ASP A 72 -13.23 3.99 5.30
N GLN A 73 -13.01 5.31 5.23
CA GLN A 73 -12.93 6.15 6.41
C GLN A 73 -14.31 6.52 6.96
N ASN A 74 -15.31 6.79 6.12
CA ASN A 74 -16.64 7.20 6.62
C ASN A 74 -17.48 5.99 7.02
N LEU A 75 -17.18 4.81 6.48
CA LEU A 75 -17.88 3.57 6.81
C LEU A 75 -17.20 2.80 7.94
N ASP A 76 -16.04 3.28 8.40
CA ASP A 76 -15.19 2.68 9.42
C ASP A 76 -14.88 1.21 9.14
N ALA A 77 -14.74 0.84 7.86
CA ALA A 77 -14.74 -0.54 7.42
C ALA A 77 -13.57 -0.87 6.49
N VAL A 78 -12.99 -2.05 6.71
CA VAL A 78 -12.13 -2.71 5.73
C VAL A 78 -12.98 -3.69 4.96
N ARG A 79 -13.17 -3.41 3.67
CA ARG A 79 -13.95 -4.22 2.73
C ARG A 79 -13.02 -5.10 1.89
N GLU A 80 -13.51 -6.26 1.48
CA GLU A 80 -12.76 -7.19 0.63
C GLU A 80 -13.41 -7.30 -0.74
N TYR A 81 -12.59 -7.22 -1.79
CA TYR A 81 -12.98 -7.34 -3.18
C TYR A 81 -12.19 -8.47 -3.85
N ASP A 82 -12.80 -9.13 -4.83
CA ASP A 82 -12.05 -10.05 -5.69
C ASP A 82 -11.08 -9.30 -6.62
N MET A 83 -10.27 -10.04 -7.38
CA MET A 83 -9.32 -9.45 -8.33
C MET A 83 -9.98 -8.82 -9.58
N ASN A 84 -11.31 -8.87 -9.69
CA ASN A 84 -12.10 -8.19 -10.72
C ASN A 84 -12.83 -6.97 -10.18
N GLY A 85 -12.62 -6.63 -8.90
CA GLY A 85 -13.24 -5.50 -8.23
C GLY A 85 -14.68 -5.70 -7.77
N THR A 86 -15.13 -6.96 -7.63
CA THR A 86 -16.44 -7.29 -7.06
C THR A 86 -16.36 -7.41 -5.55
N LEU A 87 -17.28 -6.76 -4.81
CA LEU A 87 -17.33 -6.83 -3.34
C LEU A 87 -17.64 -8.25 -2.86
N LEU A 88 -16.80 -8.77 -1.97
CA LEU A 88 -16.96 -10.06 -1.28
C LEU A 88 -17.55 -9.89 0.12
N GLY A 89 -17.25 -8.79 0.81
CA GLY A 89 -17.82 -8.50 2.13
C GLY A 89 -17.00 -7.52 2.96
N VAL A 90 -17.30 -7.46 4.26
CA VAL A 90 -16.60 -6.63 5.25
C VAL A 90 -15.75 -7.54 6.14
N VAL A 91 -14.46 -7.21 6.27
CA VAL A 91 -13.47 -7.98 7.05
C VAL A 91 -13.39 -7.47 8.48
N ALA A 92 -13.44 -6.15 8.66
CA ALA A 92 -13.46 -5.48 9.94
C ALA A 92 -14.26 -4.17 9.80
N GLY A 93 -14.99 -3.78 10.83
CA GLY A 93 -15.89 -2.62 10.74
C GLY A 93 -16.35 -2.05 12.09
N PRO A 94 -17.39 -1.21 12.09
CA PRO A 94 -17.95 -0.59 13.31
C PRO A 94 -18.37 -1.61 14.38
N ALA A 95 -18.83 -2.80 13.98
CA ALA A 95 -19.21 -3.86 14.90
C ALA A 95 -18.03 -4.35 15.78
N GLN A 96 -16.79 -4.14 15.32
CA GLN A 96 -15.55 -4.40 16.03
C GLN A 96 -15.03 -3.15 16.77
N GLY A 97 -15.83 -2.10 16.90
CA GLY A 97 -15.48 -0.86 17.58
C GLY A 97 -14.52 0.05 16.80
N LEU A 98 -14.33 -0.21 15.51
CA LEU A 98 -13.52 0.63 14.62
C LEU A 98 -14.25 1.94 14.33
N ASP A 99 -13.49 3.04 14.34
CA ASP A 99 -14.00 4.40 14.08
C ASP A 99 -12.85 5.28 13.55
N ASN A 100 -13.15 5.99 12.46
CA ASN A 100 -12.25 6.85 11.71
C ASN A 100 -10.96 6.12 11.34
N ILE A 101 -11.12 4.99 10.64
CA ILE A 101 -9.99 4.17 10.16
C ILE A 101 -9.36 4.77 8.92
N ARG A 102 -8.07 4.48 8.70
CA ARG A 102 -7.30 5.08 7.61
C ARG A 102 -6.37 4.08 6.93
N GLY A 103 -5.07 4.13 7.23
CA GLY A 103 -4.08 3.20 6.72
C GLY A 103 -4.35 1.77 7.20
N ILE A 104 -4.07 0.84 6.30
CA ILE A 104 -4.11 -0.60 6.56
C ILE A 104 -2.86 -1.28 6.02
N ALA A 105 -2.46 -2.38 6.63
CA ALA A 105 -1.37 -3.24 6.16
C ALA A 105 -1.70 -4.71 6.41
N VAL A 106 -1.14 -5.61 5.60
CA VAL A 106 -1.21 -7.06 5.83
C VAL A 106 0.19 -7.60 6.01
N ARG A 107 0.42 -8.36 7.07
CA ARG A 107 1.68 -9.08 7.31
C ARG A 107 1.40 -10.37 8.06
N ASN A 108 2.02 -11.47 7.62
CA ASN A 108 1.95 -12.78 8.30
C ASN A 108 0.52 -13.27 8.60
N GLY A 109 -0.44 -13.01 7.71
CA GLY A 109 -1.84 -13.42 7.89
C GLY A 109 -2.63 -12.56 8.89
N GLU A 110 -2.08 -11.42 9.31
CA GLU A 110 -2.76 -10.42 10.13
C GLU A 110 -3.02 -9.15 9.30
N LEU A 111 -4.21 -8.56 9.47
CA LEU A 111 -4.57 -7.22 9.00
C LEU A 111 -4.35 -6.24 10.14
N TYR A 112 -3.64 -5.15 9.88
CA TYR A 112 -3.41 -4.04 10.80
C TYR A 112 -4.16 -2.82 10.30
N VAL A 113 -4.83 -2.11 11.21
CA VAL A 113 -5.71 -0.98 10.91
C VAL A 113 -5.38 0.17 11.84
N THR A 114 -5.04 1.34 11.28
CA THR A 114 -4.91 2.58 12.07
C THR A 114 -6.30 3.05 12.49
N VAL A 115 -6.54 3.24 13.79
CA VAL A 115 -7.84 3.68 14.34
C VAL A 115 -7.63 4.95 15.13
N SER A 116 -8.37 6.01 14.78
CA SER A 116 -8.13 7.34 15.35
C SER A 116 -9.21 7.79 16.32
N ALA A 117 -10.40 7.20 16.28
CA ALA A 117 -11.52 7.57 17.13
C ALA A 117 -12.19 6.32 17.76
N GLY A 118 -13.30 6.55 18.46
CA GLY A 118 -14.11 5.50 19.08
C GLY A 118 -13.44 4.79 20.26
N SER A 119 -13.87 3.55 20.50
CA SER A 119 -13.42 2.74 21.65
C SER A 119 -11.95 2.33 21.56
N PHE A 120 -11.38 2.38 20.35
CA PHE A 120 -9.98 2.07 20.06
C PHE A 120 -9.22 3.30 19.55
N ALA A 121 -9.61 4.50 19.99
CA ALA A 121 -8.98 5.74 19.55
C ALA A 121 -7.46 5.73 19.78
N ASN A 122 -6.72 6.21 18.79
CA ASN A 122 -5.25 6.35 18.82
C ASN A 122 -4.52 5.01 19.01
N THR A 123 -4.99 3.99 18.30
CA THR A 123 -4.37 2.66 18.31
C THR A 123 -4.16 2.12 16.90
N ILE A 124 -3.40 1.04 16.84
CA ILE A 124 -3.40 0.13 15.71
C ILE A 124 -4.10 -1.15 16.17
N GLN A 125 -5.24 -1.46 15.56
CA GLN A 125 -5.93 -2.73 15.77
C GLN A 125 -5.38 -3.78 14.81
N LYS A 126 -5.31 -5.04 15.26
CA LYS A 126 -4.94 -6.17 14.41
C LYS A 126 -5.99 -7.27 14.42
N PHE A 127 -6.18 -7.89 13.26
CA PHE A 127 -7.15 -8.94 13.00
C PHE A 127 -6.45 -10.15 12.39
N ASN A 128 -6.63 -11.32 12.99
CA ASN A 128 -6.18 -12.56 12.37
C ASN A 128 -7.12 -12.91 11.19
N LEU A 129 -6.57 -13.00 9.98
CA LEU A 129 -7.35 -13.21 8.75
C LEU A 129 -7.92 -14.63 8.59
N THR A 130 -7.62 -15.54 9.51
CA THR A 130 -8.13 -16.92 9.53
C THR A 130 -9.16 -17.12 10.63
N THR A 131 -8.89 -16.63 11.85
CA THR A 131 -9.75 -16.82 13.02
C THR A 131 -10.69 -15.65 13.27
N ASN A 132 -10.53 -14.52 12.58
CA ASN A 132 -11.20 -13.24 12.81
C ASN A 132 -10.96 -12.65 14.21
N GLN A 133 -9.97 -13.16 14.96
CA GLN A 133 -9.65 -12.64 16.29
C GLN A 133 -9.06 -11.22 16.18
N GLN A 134 -9.64 -10.28 16.94
CA GLN A 134 -9.15 -8.92 17.09
C GLN A 134 -8.28 -8.78 18.36
N SER A 135 -7.25 -7.94 18.28
CA SER A 135 -6.52 -7.42 19.43
C SER A 135 -5.92 -6.05 19.12
N THR A 136 -5.56 -5.28 20.15
CA THR A 136 -4.77 -4.07 19.96
C THR A 136 -3.30 -4.46 19.78
N TRP A 137 -2.69 -4.06 18.66
CA TRP A 137 -1.27 -4.31 18.40
C TRP A 137 -0.40 -3.26 19.08
N ALA A 138 -0.77 -1.98 18.93
CA ALA A 138 -0.08 -0.87 19.59
C ALA A 138 -1.05 0.25 19.95
N THR A 139 -0.71 1.00 20.99
CA THR A 139 -1.33 2.27 21.35
C THR A 139 -0.32 3.37 21.09
N LEU A 140 -0.76 4.49 20.50
CA LEU A 140 0.14 5.61 20.24
C LEU A 140 0.73 6.15 21.55
N PRO A 141 2.02 6.56 21.55
CA PRO A 141 2.66 7.09 22.74
C PRO A 141 2.05 8.45 23.12
N SER A 142 2.29 8.88 24.36
CA SER A 142 1.88 10.20 24.82
C SER A 142 2.43 11.32 23.90
N GLY A 143 1.56 12.29 23.58
CA GLY A 143 1.87 13.38 22.66
C GLY A 143 1.65 13.05 21.18
N SER A 144 1.23 11.82 20.85
CA SER A 144 0.89 11.40 19.48
C SER A 144 -0.55 10.91 19.41
N ALA A 145 -1.28 11.28 18.36
CA ALA A 145 -2.68 10.90 18.18
C ALA A 145 -3.09 10.95 16.72
N SER A 146 -4.25 10.39 16.40
CA SER A 146 -4.80 10.38 15.04
C SER A 146 -3.82 9.72 14.05
N PRO A 147 -3.57 8.39 14.16
CA PRO A 147 -2.70 7.69 13.21
C PRO A 147 -3.29 7.69 11.79
N TRP A 148 -2.45 7.90 10.77
CA TRP A 148 -2.87 8.02 9.37
C TRP A 148 -2.43 6.86 8.49
N PHE A 149 -1.19 6.43 8.64
CA PHE A 149 -0.62 5.37 7.84
C PHE A 149 0.26 4.45 8.69
N ILE A 150 0.30 3.17 8.33
CA ILE A 150 1.17 2.17 8.95
C ILE A 150 2.02 1.54 7.86
N TYR A 151 3.34 1.52 8.07
CA TYR A 151 4.30 0.97 7.12
C TYR A 151 5.23 -0.02 7.84
N PHE A 152 5.19 -1.27 7.39
CA PHE A 152 6.05 -2.33 7.91
C PHE A 152 7.36 -2.38 7.12
N ARG A 153 8.48 -2.20 7.82
CA ARG A 153 9.81 -2.51 7.31
C ARG A 153 10.25 -3.91 7.73
N ASP A 154 11.44 -4.31 7.34
CA ASP A 154 11.96 -5.63 7.70
C ASP A 154 12.06 -5.82 9.22
N ASN A 155 12.51 -4.79 9.95
CA ASN A 155 12.88 -4.90 11.36
C ASN A 155 11.99 -4.07 12.31
N ASP A 156 11.13 -3.21 11.79
CA ASP A 156 10.35 -2.27 12.59
C ASP A 156 9.13 -1.77 11.80
N VAL A 157 8.32 -0.93 12.44
CA VAL A 157 7.08 -0.39 11.87
C VAL A 157 7.04 1.11 12.11
N LEU A 158 6.75 1.86 11.05
CA LEU A 158 6.55 3.30 11.09
C LEU A 158 5.06 3.61 11.03
N VAL A 159 4.62 4.56 11.85
CA VAL A 159 3.24 5.07 11.83
C VAL A 159 3.30 6.59 11.75
N SER A 160 2.64 7.17 10.76
CA SER A 160 2.42 8.62 10.69
C SER A 160 1.22 9.02 11.54
N GLU A 161 1.30 10.18 12.16
CA GLU A 161 0.23 10.71 12.99
C GLU A 161 0.12 12.23 12.82
N SER A 162 -1.08 12.79 12.98
CA SER A 162 -1.37 14.19 12.60
C SER A 162 -1.56 15.13 13.78
N SER A 163 -1.38 14.68 15.03
CA SER A 163 -1.57 15.53 16.20
C SER A 163 -0.26 16.12 16.71
N GLY A 164 0.83 15.34 16.66
CA GLY A 164 2.20 15.81 16.88
C GLY A 164 2.95 16.12 15.58
N ASP A 165 2.35 15.80 14.43
CA ASP A 165 2.99 15.83 13.11
C ASP A 165 4.22 14.91 12.99
N ASP A 166 4.24 13.83 13.78
CA ASP A 166 5.36 12.92 13.94
C ASP A 166 5.27 11.68 13.05
N ILE A 167 6.41 10.97 13.00
CA ILE A 167 6.47 9.57 12.60
C ILE A 167 6.96 8.79 13.82
N VAL A 168 6.13 7.88 14.33
CA VAL A 168 6.45 7.04 15.47
C VAL A 168 6.92 5.66 15.01
N ARG A 169 7.86 5.06 15.77
CA ARG A 169 8.51 3.80 15.45
C ARG A 169 8.18 2.74 16.51
N TYR A 170 7.83 1.55 16.05
CA TYR A 170 7.60 0.38 16.88
C TYR A 170 8.47 -0.79 16.42
N ASP A 171 8.72 -1.76 17.30
CA ASP A 171 9.16 -3.07 16.87
C ASP A 171 8.02 -3.82 16.15
N LEU A 172 8.31 -4.98 15.57
CA LEU A 172 7.30 -5.79 14.87
C LEU A 172 6.19 -6.34 15.79
N ASN A 173 6.39 -6.32 17.11
CA ASN A 173 5.42 -6.79 18.10
C ASN A 173 4.52 -5.66 18.64
N GLY A 174 4.74 -4.41 18.20
CA GLY A 174 3.94 -3.26 18.62
C GLY A 174 4.49 -2.53 19.85
N THR A 175 5.72 -2.85 20.28
CA THR A 175 6.40 -2.10 21.35
C THR A 175 6.93 -0.79 20.80
N PHE A 176 6.56 0.34 21.40
CA PHE A 176 7.10 1.64 21.02
C PHE A 176 8.61 1.69 21.24
N LEU A 177 9.36 2.14 20.21
CA LEU A 177 10.81 2.27 20.26
C LEU A 177 11.23 3.73 20.47
N ASN A 178 10.85 4.59 19.52
CA ASN A 178 11.13 6.02 19.55
C ASN A 178 10.22 6.77 18.58
N ARG A 179 10.32 8.09 18.56
CA ARG A 179 9.87 8.87 17.41
C ARG A 179 10.94 8.74 16.33
N PHE A 180 10.58 8.13 15.20
CA PHE A 180 11.43 8.11 14.01
C PHE A 180 11.71 9.54 13.57
N TYR A 181 10.66 10.36 13.54
CA TYR A 181 10.80 11.79 13.38
C TYR A 181 9.88 12.52 14.36
N ASN A 182 10.46 13.46 15.11
CA ASN A 182 9.74 14.34 16.02
C ASN A 182 9.68 15.73 15.39
N SER A 183 8.56 16.09 14.78
CA SER A 183 8.46 17.34 14.03
C SER A 183 8.63 18.54 14.97
N PRO A 184 9.43 19.57 14.60
CA PRO A 184 9.58 20.76 15.42
C PRO A 184 8.35 21.68 15.38
N GLY A 185 7.28 21.28 14.70
CA GLY A 185 5.99 21.97 14.62
C GLY A 185 5.54 22.20 13.18
N SER A 186 4.46 22.97 13.03
CA SER A 186 3.72 23.13 11.76
C SER A 186 4.47 23.84 10.63
N ASN A 187 5.68 24.35 10.86
CA ASN A 187 6.55 24.93 9.82
C ASN A 187 7.51 23.90 9.18
N ASP A 188 7.34 22.62 9.48
CA ASP A 188 8.15 21.53 8.95
C ASP A 188 7.25 20.37 8.45
N LEU A 189 7.54 19.10 8.80
CA LEU A 189 6.61 18.02 8.53
C LEU A 189 5.30 18.35 9.25
N ASN A 190 4.25 18.57 8.48
CA ASN A 190 2.93 18.93 8.99
C ASN A 190 1.91 17.99 8.35
N PHE A 191 1.20 17.27 9.22
CA PHE A 191 0.20 16.29 8.86
C PHE A 191 0.77 15.22 7.90
N PRO A 192 1.73 14.39 8.35
CA PRO A 192 2.25 13.29 7.55
C PRO A 192 1.16 12.28 7.21
N GLN A 193 1.13 11.85 5.95
CA GLN A 193 0.22 10.80 5.47
C GLN A 193 1.01 9.53 5.11
N GLN A 194 1.01 9.11 3.84
CA GLN A 194 1.67 7.87 3.45
C GLN A 194 3.19 7.94 3.64
N ILE A 195 3.73 6.79 4.08
CA ILE A 195 5.17 6.52 4.24
C ILE A 195 5.54 5.42 3.25
N THR A 196 6.71 5.52 2.63
CA THR A 196 7.34 4.45 1.84
C THR A 196 8.84 4.41 2.11
N GLU A 197 9.47 3.24 1.99
CA GLU A 197 10.93 3.07 2.02
C GLU A 197 11.41 2.75 0.62
N SER A 198 12.49 3.41 0.19
CA SER A 198 13.10 3.18 -1.12
C SER A 198 13.96 1.92 -1.12
N ALA A 199 14.33 1.44 -2.31
CA ALA A 199 15.21 0.30 -2.50
C ALA A 199 16.60 0.46 -1.86
N VAL A 200 17.01 1.69 -1.52
CA VAL A 200 18.28 2.00 -0.85
C VAL A 200 18.11 2.29 0.65
N GLY A 201 16.89 2.14 1.20
CA GLY A 201 16.60 2.29 2.63
C GLY A 201 16.32 3.72 3.09
N ASP A 202 16.14 4.67 2.16
CA ASP A 202 15.67 6.02 2.51
C ASP A 202 14.15 6.01 2.70
N VAL A 203 13.65 6.73 3.69
CA VAL A 203 12.21 6.82 3.98
C VAL A 203 11.66 8.11 3.40
N TYR A 204 10.56 8.00 2.64
CA TYR A 204 9.86 9.11 2.03
C TYR A 204 8.45 9.25 2.59
N VAL A 205 8.04 10.49 2.86
CA VAL A 205 6.78 10.79 3.54
C VAL A 205 6.05 11.92 2.86
N ALA A 206 4.78 11.69 2.54
CA ALA A 206 3.87 12.68 1.98
C ALA A 206 3.42 13.66 3.08
N GLY A 207 3.82 14.94 3.00
CA GLY A 207 3.34 16.01 3.87
C GLY A 207 2.09 16.68 3.30
N PHE A 208 0.98 16.58 4.02
CA PHE A 208 -0.34 17.00 3.52
C PHE A 208 -0.66 18.48 3.78
N SER A 209 -0.25 19.01 4.93
CA SER A 209 -0.54 20.40 5.33
C SER A 209 0.63 21.33 5.02
N LEU A 210 0.36 22.64 4.98
CA LEU A 210 1.40 23.65 4.75
C LEU A 210 2.44 23.63 5.89
N PRO A 211 3.75 23.59 5.60
CA PRO A 211 4.35 23.55 4.26
C PRO A 211 4.23 22.16 3.60
N THR A 212 3.59 22.14 2.42
CA THR A 212 3.35 20.92 1.66
C THR A 212 4.60 20.51 0.90
N ALA A 213 5.09 19.31 1.18
CA ALA A 213 6.32 18.80 0.59
C ALA A 213 6.35 17.28 0.62
N LEU A 214 7.22 16.71 -0.22
CA LEU A 214 7.74 15.37 -0.03
C LEU A 214 8.94 15.47 0.91
N TYR A 215 8.93 14.71 2.01
CA TYR A 215 10.02 14.68 2.98
C TYR A 215 10.82 13.40 2.81
N LYS A 216 12.15 13.52 2.90
CA LYS A 216 13.09 12.40 2.83
C LYS A 216 13.85 12.29 4.14
N PHE A 217 13.97 11.07 4.64
CA PHE A 217 14.71 10.70 5.83
C PHE A 217 15.68 9.56 5.49
N ASP A 218 16.77 9.46 6.23
CA ASP A 218 17.56 8.23 6.25
C ASP A 218 16.81 7.10 7.00
N ALA A 219 17.35 5.89 6.99
CA ALA A 219 16.74 4.72 7.63
C ALA A 219 16.52 4.85 9.15
N ASN A 220 17.15 5.83 9.80
CA ASN A 220 17.10 6.08 11.25
C ASN A 220 16.23 7.28 11.64
N GLY A 221 15.73 8.05 10.66
CA GLY A 221 14.85 9.18 10.90
C GLY A 221 15.53 10.54 10.85
N THR A 222 16.79 10.62 10.42
CA THR A 222 17.42 11.91 10.13
C THR A 222 16.81 12.46 8.85
N LYS A 223 16.18 13.63 8.90
CA LYS A 223 15.66 14.31 7.70
C LYS A 223 16.83 14.73 6.81
N THR A 224 16.85 14.22 5.57
CA THR A 224 17.91 14.47 4.57
C THR A 224 17.42 15.29 3.38
N GLY A 225 16.11 15.51 3.25
CA GLY A 225 15.57 16.36 2.20
C GLY A 225 14.13 16.80 2.43
N THR A 226 13.80 17.96 1.85
CA THR A 226 12.44 18.51 1.76
C THR A 226 12.26 19.02 0.33
N PHE A 227 11.24 18.53 -0.36
CA PHE A 227 10.93 18.87 -1.74
C PHE A 227 9.56 19.56 -1.78
N PRO A 228 9.52 20.90 -1.76
CA PRO A 228 8.27 21.66 -1.73
C PRO A 228 7.41 21.38 -2.97
N VAL A 229 6.11 21.33 -2.76
CA VAL A 229 5.11 21.21 -3.82
C VAL A 229 3.88 22.03 -3.42
N ASN A 230 3.16 22.59 -4.39
CA ASN A 230 2.01 23.47 -4.12
C ASN A 230 0.68 22.71 -3.92
N THR A 231 0.72 21.47 -3.42
CA THR A 231 -0.47 20.67 -3.13
C THR A 231 -0.21 19.75 -1.94
N GLY A 232 -1.25 19.43 -1.17
CA GLY A 232 -1.13 18.48 -0.07
C GLY A 232 -0.92 17.06 -0.60
N LEU A 233 0.30 16.54 -0.42
CA LEU A 233 0.61 15.16 -0.79
C LEU A 233 -0.09 14.20 0.15
N ARG A 234 -0.53 13.07 -0.39
CA ARG A 234 -1.29 12.05 0.35
C ARG A 234 -0.65 10.68 0.25
N GLY A 235 -0.33 10.28 -0.98
CA GLY A 235 0.31 9.02 -1.29
C GLY A 235 1.71 9.21 -1.88
N ILE A 236 2.57 8.22 -1.66
CA ILE A 236 3.93 8.16 -2.16
C ILE A 236 4.38 6.69 -2.35
N TYR A 237 5.04 6.39 -3.47
CA TYR A 237 5.55 5.04 -3.78
C TYR A 237 6.75 5.12 -4.75
N GLU A 238 7.82 4.36 -4.52
CA GLU A 238 8.95 4.28 -5.47
C GLU A 238 8.62 3.35 -6.65
N LEU A 239 8.63 3.91 -7.87
CA LEU A 239 8.38 3.20 -9.12
C LEU A 239 9.60 2.41 -9.58
N GLY A 240 9.38 1.37 -10.39
CA GLY A 240 10.45 0.53 -10.94
C GLY A 240 11.45 1.26 -11.84
N ASN A 241 11.14 2.47 -12.30
CA ASN A 241 12.07 3.34 -13.04
C ASN A 241 12.89 4.30 -12.14
N GLY A 242 12.78 4.18 -10.81
CA GLY A 242 13.51 4.99 -9.83
C GLY A 242 12.91 6.37 -9.54
N LYS A 243 11.77 6.72 -10.15
CA LYS A 243 10.97 7.89 -9.76
C LYS A 243 10.01 7.53 -8.64
N PHE A 244 9.40 8.53 -8.02
CA PHE A 244 8.34 8.32 -7.04
C PHE A 244 7.00 8.70 -7.63
N LEU A 245 6.00 7.83 -7.56
CA LEU A 245 4.61 8.20 -7.78
C LEU A 245 4.08 8.91 -6.54
N TRP A 246 3.46 10.05 -6.71
CA TRP A 246 2.82 10.81 -5.64
C TRP A 246 1.36 11.08 -5.98
N THR A 247 0.50 11.17 -4.96
CA THR A 247 -0.92 11.55 -5.13
C THR A 247 -1.29 12.74 -4.27
N ALA A 248 -2.30 13.49 -4.69
CA ALA A 248 -2.90 14.61 -3.98
C ALA A 248 -4.42 14.60 -4.17
N GLY A 249 -5.10 15.74 -4.00
CA GLY A 249 -6.54 15.86 -4.26
C GLY A 249 -6.93 15.48 -5.69
N THR A 250 -6.96 16.47 -6.60
CA THR A 250 -7.42 16.29 -7.99
C THR A 250 -6.34 15.76 -8.93
N ARG A 251 -5.14 15.47 -8.44
CA ARG A 251 -3.98 15.14 -9.27
C ARG A 251 -3.07 14.10 -8.65
N PHE A 252 -2.31 13.44 -9.50
CA PHE A 252 -1.20 12.56 -9.13
C PHE A 252 -0.16 12.57 -10.26
N GLY A 253 1.08 12.21 -9.94
CA GLY A 253 2.17 12.29 -10.90
C GLY A 253 3.44 11.64 -10.41
N THR A 254 4.55 11.97 -11.03
CA THR A 254 5.89 11.50 -10.65
C THR A 254 6.73 12.60 -10.04
N PHE A 255 7.61 12.22 -9.12
CA PHE A 255 8.72 13.01 -8.60
C PHE A 255 10.02 12.33 -9.03
N ASP A 256 10.89 13.08 -9.68
CA ASP A 256 12.18 12.59 -10.15
C ASP A 256 13.29 12.99 -9.16
N PRO A 257 13.86 12.04 -8.40
CA PRO A 257 14.87 12.35 -7.38
C PRO A 257 16.22 12.81 -7.97
N ALA A 258 16.47 12.61 -9.27
CA ALA A 258 17.70 13.08 -9.90
C ALA A 258 17.63 14.58 -10.25
N THR A 259 16.43 15.11 -10.48
CA THR A 259 16.21 16.51 -10.89
C THR A 259 15.40 17.33 -9.89
N ASN A 260 14.88 16.67 -8.85
CA ASN A 260 13.94 17.23 -7.88
C ASN A 260 12.69 17.85 -8.53
N GLN A 261 12.21 17.27 -9.63
CA GLN A 261 11.06 17.77 -10.38
C GLN A 261 9.81 16.93 -10.14
N PHE A 262 8.68 17.61 -9.93
CA PHE A 262 7.34 17.01 -9.96
C PHE A 262 6.75 17.13 -11.37
N THR A 263 6.09 16.09 -11.85
CA THR A 263 5.41 16.06 -13.16
C THR A 263 4.07 15.36 -13.02
N ASP A 264 2.99 16.04 -13.38
CA ASP A 264 1.64 15.47 -13.32
C ASP A 264 1.43 14.40 -14.40
N ILE A 265 0.77 13.30 -14.02
CA ILE A 265 0.19 12.33 -14.97
C ILE A 265 -1.28 12.65 -15.17
N VAL A 266 -1.98 12.93 -14.08
CA VAL A 266 -3.33 13.48 -14.05
C VAL A 266 -3.26 14.81 -13.34
N ASN A 267 -3.73 15.87 -13.99
CA ASN A 267 -3.87 17.18 -13.39
C ASN A 267 -5.34 17.64 -13.43
N ASP A 268 -5.82 18.18 -12.31
CA ASP A 268 -7.15 18.78 -12.17
C ASP A 268 -8.33 17.88 -12.60
N LEU A 269 -8.32 16.61 -12.20
CA LEU A 269 -9.48 15.73 -12.38
C LEU A 269 -10.68 16.27 -11.57
N PRO A 270 -11.81 16.61 -12.21
CA PRO A 270 -12.99 17.08 -11.49
C PRO A 270 -13.51 16.02 -10.51
N SER A 271 -13.82 16.45 -9.29
CA SER A 271 -14.18 15.56 -8.17
C SER A 271 -13.12 14.48 -7.85
N GLY A 272 -11.87 14.66 -8.31
CA GLY A 272 -10.77 13.79 -7.96
C GLY A 272 -10.34 14.01 -6.51
N SER A 273 -10.08 12.91 -5.81
CA SER A 273 -9.50 12.91 -4.47
C SER A 273 -8.64 11.66 -4.30
N PHE A 274 -7.46 11.66 -4.92
CA PHE A 274 -6.56 10.51 -4.89
C PHE A 274 -5.95 10.32 -3.49
N ARG A 275 -5.75 9.06 -3.10
CA ARG A 275 -5.31 8.65 -1.76
C ARG A 275 -4.07 7.77 -1.84
N TYR A 276 -3.92 6.83 -0.91
CA TYR A 276 -2.67 6.07 -0.75
C TYR A 276 -2.41 5.12 -1.91
N ILE A 277 -1.13 4.89 -2.18
CA ILE A 277 -0.64 4.09 -3.30
C ILE A 277 -0.14 2.76 -2.76
N SER A 278 -0.62 1.64 -3.29
CA SER A 278 -0.14 0.34 -2.82
C SER A 278 0.11 -0.64 -3.94
N TYR A 279 1.22 -1.35 -3.84
CA TYR A 279 1.60 -2.39 -4.78
C TYR A 279 0.76 -3.65 -4.59
N VAL A 280 0.29 -4.21 -5.70
CA VAL A 280 -0.35 -5.52 -5.71
C VAL A 280 0.51 -6.47 -6.55
N PRO A 281 1.09 -7.52 -5.93
CA PRO A 281 1.83 -8.52 -6.67
C PRO A 281 0.87 -9.25 -7.61
N ALA A 282 1.40 -9.63 -8.77
CA ALA A 282 0.70 -10.56 -9.65
C ALA A 282 0.43 -11.88 -8.91
N VAL A 283 -0.81 -12.36 -8.95
CA VAL A 283 -1.16 -13.69 -8.42
C VAL A 283 -0.63 -14.72 -9.44
N PRO A 284 0.29 -15.63 -9.08
CA PRO A 284 0.71 -16.68 -9.99
C PRO A 284 -0.50 -17.55 -10.32
N GLU A 285 -0.81 -17.72 -11.61
CA GLU A 285 -1.92 -18.58 -12.03
C GLU A 285 -1.78 -20.00 -11.43
N PRO A 286 -2.90 -20.71 -11.15
CA PRO A 286 -2.87 -22.07 -10.58
C PRO A 286 -1.98 -23.05 -11.35
N ALA A 287 -1.84 -22.87 -12.66
CA ALA A 287 -0.94 -23.65 -13.50
C ALA A 287 0.54 -23.46 -13.13
N THR A 288 0.95 -22.23 -12.82
CA THR A 288 2.32 -21.88 -12.40
C THR A 288 2.64 -22.45 -11.01
N MET A 289 1.66 -22.43 -10.10
CA MET A 289 1.77 -23.10 -8.78
C MET A 289 1.89 -24.62 -8.92
N THR A 290 1.16 -25.23 -9.85
CA THR A 290 1.21 -26.68 -10.13
C THR A 290 2.56 -27.08 -10.74
N VAL A 291 3.11 -26.28 -11.65
CA VAL A 291 4.44 -26.52 -12.25
C VAL A 291 5.56 -26.38 -11.21
N MET A 292 5.48 -25.41 -10.29
CA MET A 292 6.43 -25.30 -9.18
C MET A 292 6.34 -26.51 -8.22
N GLY A 293 5.13 -26.96 -7.90
CA GLY A 293 4.92 -28.17 -7.09
C GLY A 293 5.46 -29.45 -7.75
N LEU A 294 5.21 -29.64 -9.05
CA LEU A 294 5.73 -30.77 -9.82
C LEU A 294 7.24 -30.73 -10.01
N GLY A 295 7.83 -29.54 -10.19
CA GLY A 295 9.27 -29.33 -10.27
C GLY A 295 9.99 -29.74 -8.97
N LEU A 296 9.43 -29.37 -7.82
CA LEU A 296 9.95 -29.77 -6.51
C LEU A 296 9.89 -31.29 -6.30
N LEU A 297 8.76 -31.92 -6.66
CA LEU A 297 8.58 -33.38 -6.59
C LEU A 297 9.53 -34.14 -7.53
N ALA A 298 9.77 -33.63 -8.73
CA ALA A 298 10.72 -34.22 -9.68
C ALA A 298 12.18 -34.13 -9.18
N MET A 299 12.56 -33.02 -8.56
CA MET A 299 13.89 -32.86 -7.93
C MET A 299 14.07 -33.81 -6.73
N LEU A 300 13.06 -33.97 -5.88
CA LEU A 300 13.09 -34.89 -4.75
C LEU A 300 13.21 -36.36 -5.20
N ARG A 301 12.50 -36.76 -6.26
CA ARG A 301 12.63 -38.10 -6.86
C ARG A 301 14.01 -38.34 -7.48
N ARG A 302 14.62 -37.32 -8.09
CA ARG A 302 15.97 -37.43 -8.68
C ARG A 302 17.05 -37.54 -7.60
N ARG A 303 16.89 -36.86 -6.46
CA ARG A 303 17.81 -36.91 -5.31
C ARG A 303 17.82 -38.27 -4.60
N ASN A 304 16.67 -38.95 -4.57
CA ASN A 304 16.55 -40.29 -3.96
C ASN A 304 17.10 -41.41 -4.85
N ARG A 305 17.14 -41.22 -6.19
CA ARG A 305 17.73 -42.19 -7.12
C ARG A 305 19.26 -42.14 -7.22
N GLN A 306 19.89 -41.09 -6.71
CA GLN A 306 21.36 -40.97 -6.69
C GLN A 306 21.99 -41.37 -5.33
N ARG A 307 21.17 -41.88 -4.40
CA ARG A 307 21.62 -42.32 -3.06
C ARG A 307 21.35 -43.81 -2.79
N GLY A 308 20.98 -44.58 -3.82
CA GLY A 308 20.94 -46.04 -3.80
C GLY A 308 21.76 -46.57 -4.96
#